data_AF-A0AAI8YI51-F1
#
_entry.id   AF-A0AAI8YI51-F1
#
_cell.length_a   1.000
_cell.length_b   1.000
_cell.length_c   1.000
_cell.angle_alpha   90.00
_cell.angle_beta   90.00
_cell.angle_gamma   90.00
#
_symmetry.space_group_name_H-M   'P 1'
#
loop_
_entity.id
_entity.type
_entity.pdbx_description
1 polymer ?
#
loop_
_entity_poly.entity_id
_entity_poly.type
_entity_poly.pdbx_seq_one_letter_code
_entity_poly.pdbx_strand_id
1 'polypeptide(L)'
;MRSPLLRNITLDVEVPPNDDVIPSTDLGALISKQHWPKLEFMSLHGIPLRLEDLALFAKRLLHEPSSHAPLIALNLDSVYLMSSTWMDALEVLRSNPRGWSPTSQVQRPRGAAPITEEEMETFRCPKHLGVWYTSPASLYIKGFLKRNPLLSPEDLENLLEEANIAPQDALSNVDFWLMHTVR
;
A
#
# COMPACT_ATOMS: atom_id res chain seq x y z
N MET A 1 23.19 -21.52 4.39
CA MET A 1 21.92 -21.39 5.16
C MET A 1 20.77 -21.79 4.25
N ARG A 2 19.91 -22.74 4.65
CA ARG A 2 18.71 -23.08 3.86
C ARG A 2 17.73 -21.92 4.00
N SER A 3 17.33 -21.32 2.87
CA SER A 3 16.31 -20.27 2.88
C SER A 3 14.99 -20.83 3.43
N PRO A 4 14.25 -20.09 4.27
CA PRO A 4 12.97 -20.56 4.79
C PRO A 4 12.01 -20.92 3.64
N LEU A 5 11.37 -22.08 3.77
CA LEU A 5 10.33 -22.60 2.85
C LEU A 5 8.96 -21.96 3.09
N LEU A 6 8.89 -20.91 3.92
CA LEU A 6 7.65 -20.25 4.32
C LEU A 6 6.97 -19.64 3.10
N ARG A 7 5.74 -20.11 2.86
CA ARG A 7 4.86 -19.63 1.80
C ARG A 7 3.86 -18.58 2.30
N ASN A 8 3.46 -18.69 3.57
CA ASN A 8 2.44 -17.82 4.15
C ASN A 8 2.97 -17.22 5.44
N ILE A 9 2.88 -15.91 5.57
CA ILE A 9 3.21 -15.16 6.78
C ILE A 9 1.97 -14.38 7.21
N THR A 10 1.56 -14.57 8.46
CA THR A 10 0.57 -13.71 9.10
C THR A 10 1.22 -13.19 10.38
N LEU A 11 1.34 -11.87 10.48
CA LEU A 11 1.79 -11.19 11.68
C LEU A 11 0.65 -10.30 12.17
N ASP A 12 0.34 -10.45 13.44
CA ASP A 12 -0.72 -9.71 14.11
C ASP A 12 -0.12 -9.10 15.37
N VAL A 13 -0.20 -7.78 15.46
CA VAL A 13 0.20 -7.02 16.65
C VAL A 13 -0.95 -6.09 16.99
N GLU A 14 -1.49 -6.27 18.17
CA GLU A 14 -2.52 -5.41 18.69
C GLU A 14 -1.87 -4.08 19.12
N VAL A 15 -1.75 -3.14 18.19
CA VAL A 15 -1.42 -1.74 18.52
C VAL A 15 -2.71 -1.07 18.99
N PRO A 16 -2.75 -0.56 20.23
CA PRO A 16 -3.92 0.11 20.77
C PRO A 16 -4.41 1.19 19.80
N PRO A 17 -5.73 1.39 19.65
CA PRO A 17 -6.32 2.37 18.74
C PRO A 17 -6.07 3.83 19.13
N ASN A 18 -5.22 4.11 20.13
CA ASN A 18 -4.87 5.48 20.45
C ASN A 18 -3.87 5.99 19.41
N ASP A 19 -4.38 6.71 18.42
CA ASP A 19 -3.60 7.36 17.36
C ASP A 19 -2.60 8.38 17.91
N ASP A 20 -2.76 8.81 19.17
CA ASP A 20 -1.87 9.75 19.88
C ASP A 20 -0.51 9.15 20.29
N VAL A 21 -0.34 7.82 20.22
CA VAL A 21 0.91 7.16 20.64
C VAL A 21 1.57 6.46 19.45
N ILE A 22 2.64 7.06 18.95
CA ILE A 22 3.52 6.42 17.96
C ILE A 22 4.17 5.20 18.63
N PRO A 23 4.02 3.99 18.08
CA PRO A 23 4.70 2.81 18.60
C PRO A 23 6.21 3.04 18.69
N SER A 24 6.84 2.67 19.81
CA SER A 24 8.29 2.83 19.99
C SER A 24 9.10 1.76 19.25
N THR A 25 8.45 0.69 18.81
CA THR A 25 9.09 -0.49 18.23
C THR A 25 8.70 -0.62 16.77
N ASP A 26 9.71 -0.74 15.93
CA ASP A 26 9.57 -1.00 14.50
C ASP A 26 9.72 -2.50 14.23
N LEU A 27 8.73 -3.09 13.57
CA LEU A 27 8.74 -4.49 13.17
C LEU A 27 9.03 -4.67 11.68
N GLY A 28 9.22 -3.57 10.94
CA GLY A 28 9.56 -3.57 9.52
C GLY A 28 10.87 -4.30 9.25
N ALA A 29 11.86 -4.12 10.09
CA ALA A 29 13.13 -4.82 10.00
C ALA A 29 13.00 -6.35 9.99
N LEU A 30 11.99 -6.93 10.65
CA LEU A 30 11.78 -8.39 10.67
C LEU A 30 11.30 -8.90 9.31
N ILE A 31 10.41 -8.16 8.66
CA ILE A 31 9.87 -8.53 7.34
C ILE A 31 10.82 -8.15 6.19
N SER A 32 11.54 -7.03 6.32
CA SER A 32 12.38 -6.46 5.27
C SER A 32 13.78 -7.10 5.21
N LYS A 33 14.35 -7.51 6.36
CA LYS A 33 15.72 -8.05 6.41
C LYS A 33 15.81 -9.52 6.00
N GLN A 34 14.71 -10.26 6.07
CA GLN A 34 14.68 -11.68 5.74
C GLN A 34 14.35 -11.91 4.27
N HIS A 35 14.91 -12.98 3.69
CA HIS A 35 14.64 -13.38 2.32
C HIS A 35 13.55 -14.45 2.28
N TRP A 36 12.53 -14.25 1.44
CA TRP A 36 11.33 -15.10 1.37
C TRP A 36 11.09 -15.62 -0.05
N PRO A 37 11.92 -16.54 -0.57
CA PRO A 37 11.89 -16.93 -1.99
C PRO A 37 10.67 -17.75 -2.41
N LYS A 38 9.87 -18.23 -1.44
CA LYS A 38 8.67 -19.02 -1.69
C LYS A 38 7.39 -18.36 -1.17
N LEU A 39 7.46 -17.09 -0.78
CA LEU A 39 6.31 -16.39 -0.21
C LEU A 39 5.21 -16.21 -1.25
N GLU A 40 4.02 -16.69 -0.93
CA GLU A 40 2.78 -16.62 -1.69
C GLU A 40 1.80 -15.64 -1.05
N PHE A 41 1.78 -15.56 0.28
CA PHE A 41 0.85 -14.73 1.03
C PHE A 41 1.54 -14.03 2.21
N MET A 42 1.27 -12.74 2.38
CA MET A 42 1.63 -12.00 3.58
C MET A 42 0.44 -11.18 4.07
N SER A 43 0.07 -11.35 5.32
CA SER A 43 -0.90 -10.51 6.02
C SER A 43 -0.24 -9.86 7.23
N LEU A 44 -0.31 -8.54 7.30
CA LEU A 44 0.20 -7.72 8.39
C LEU A 44 -0.99 -7.00 9.02
N HIS A 45 -1.29 -7.32 10.28
CA HIS A 45 -2.32 -6.66 11.05
C HIS A 45 -1.70 -5.84 12.18
N GLY A 46 -2.02 -4.54 12.24
CA GLY A 46 -1.57 -3.67 13.33
C GLY A 46 -0.06 -3.42 13.39
N ILE A 47 0.70 -3.79 12.35
CA ILE A 47 2.16 -3.77 12.40
C ILE A 47 2.69 -2.33 12.28
N PRO A 48 3.51 -1.83 13.21
CA PRO A 48 4.28 -0.60 13.04
C PRO A 48 5.45 -0.82 12.08
N LEU A 49 5.51 0.01 11.04
CA LEU A 49 6.49 -0.05 9.96
C LEU A 49 7.01 1.34 9.63
N ARG A 50 8.29 1.44 9.28
CA ARG A 50 8.81 2.62 8.58
C ARG A 50 8.66 2.47 7.07
N LEU A 51 8.57 3.60 6.37
CA LEU A 51 8.52 3.63 4.91
C LEU A 51 9.75 2.95 4.28
N GLU A 52 10.94 3.16 4.85
CA GLU A 52 12.20 2.55 4.39
C GLU A 52 12.17 1.02 4.40
N ASP A 53 11.55 0.43 5.43
CA ASP A 53 11.41 -1.02 5.54
C ASP A 53 10.38 -1.57 4.56
N LEU A 54 9.29 -0.83 4.33
CA LEU A 54 8.29 -1.18 3.32
C LEU A 54 8.91 -1.17 1.92
N ALA A 55 9.73 -0.15 1.61
CA ALA A 55 10.43 -0.05 0.34
C ALA A 55 11.47 -1.16 0.16
N LEU A 56 12.23 -1.46 1.22
CA LEU A 56 13.19 -2.55 1.20
C LEU A 56 12.51 -3.92 1.03
N PHE A 57 11.38 -4.13 1.72
CA PHE A 57 10.56 -5.33 1.62
C PHE A 57 10.03 -5.51 0.19
N ALA A 58 9.38 -4.48 -0.36
CA ALA A 58 8.91 -4.49 -1.75
C ALA A 58 10.08 -4.84 -2.68
N LYS A 59 11.19 -4.10 -2.63
CA LYS A 59 12.38 -4.35 -3.46
C LYS A 59 12.88 -5.80 -3.36
N ARG A 60 13.01 -6.35 -2.16
CA ARG A 60 13.61 -7.68 -1.94
C ARG A 60 12.73 -8.85 -2.35
N LEU A 61 11.41 -8.74 -2.24
CA LEU A 61 10.50 -9.74 -2.79
C LEU A 61 10.58 -9.82 -4.32
N LEU A 62 11.06 -8.75 -4.97
CA LEU A 62 10.88 -8.51 -6.40
C LEU A 62 12.15 -8.75 -7.24
N HIS A 63 13.33 -8.78 -6.61
CA HIS A 63 14.60 -8.92 -7.32
C HIS A 63 15.07 -10.35 -7.58
N GLU A 64 14.28 -11.40 -7.31
CA GLU A 64 14.68 -12.79 -7.65
C GLU A 64 14.37 -13.12 -9.12
N PRO A 65 15.36 -13.20 -10.02
CA PRO A 65 15.16 -13.45 -11.45
C PRO A 65 14.87 -14.92 -11.76
N SER A 66 14.98 -15.79 -10.75
CA SER A 66 15.19 -17.23 -10.90
C SER A 66 14.15 -18.05 -10.14
N SER A 67 12.88 -17.90 -10.49
CA SER A 67 11.86 -18.96 -10.37
C SER A 67 10.52 -18.37 -10.78
N HIS A 68 9.58 -19.25 -11.08
CA HIS A 68 8.15 -18.95 -11.16
C HIS A 68 7.64 -18.42 -9.80
N ALA A 69 8.06 -17.22 -9.43
CA ALA A 69 7.79 -16.64 -8.13
C ALA A 69 6.28 -16.37 -8.03
N PRO A 70 5.63 -16.81 -6.95
CA PRO A 70 4.19 -16.78 -6.87
C PRO A 70 3.64 -15.35 -6.82
N LEU A 71 2.43 -15.19 -7.36
CA LEU A 71 1.61 -14.00 -7.16
C LEU A 71 1.48 -13.75 -5.65
N ILE A 72 2.15 -12.72 -5.13
CA ILE A 72 2.09 -12.42 -3.70
C ILE A 72 0.77 -11.69 -3.42
N ALA A 73 -0.07 -12.33 -2.63
CA ALA A 73 -1.19 -11.67 -1.98
C ALA A 73 -0.68 -10.93 -0.75
N LEU A 74 -0.71 -9.61 -0.79
CA LEU A 74 -0.32 -8.74 0.32
C LEU A 74 -1.58 -8.16 0.97
N ASN A 75 -1.79 -8.42 2.25
CA ASN A 75 -2.84 -7.81 3.03
C ASN A 75 -2.23 -6.92 4.11
N LEU A 76 -2.43 -5.61 4.00
CA LEU A 76 -2.03 -4.63 4.99
C LEU A 76 -3.29 -4.11 5.66
N ASP A 77 -3.47 -4.42 6.93
CA ASP A 77 -4.66 -4.03 7.67
C ASP A 77 -4.25 -3.38 8.99
N SER A 78 -4.72 -2.16 9.25
CA SER A 78 -4.38 -1.45 10.50
C SER A 78 -2.88 -1.23 10.70
N VAL A 79 -2.09 -1.34 9.62
CA VAL A 79 -0.65 -1.08 9.63
C VAL A 79 -0.39 0.37 10.03
N TYR A 80 0.60 0.59 10.89
CA TYR A 80 0.97 1.91 11.39
C TYR A 80 2.26 2.38 10.73
N LEU A 81 2.19 3.40 9.88
CA LEU A 81 3.38 4.07 9.33
C LEU A 81 3.99 4.98 10.39
N MET A 82 5.15 4.58 10.91
CA MET A 82 5.85 5.29 11.99
C MET A 82 6.44 6.64 11.54
N SER A 83 6.58 6.83 10.23
CA SER A 83 7.07 8.05 9.59
C SER A 83 6.50 8.15 8.17
N SER A 84 6.52 9.35 7.59
CA SER A 84 6.01 9.65 6.24
C SER A 84 4.49 9.53 6.12
N THR A 85 3.96 9.67 4.91
CA THR A 85 2.52 9.63 4.63
C THR A 85 2.12 8.30 4.00
N TRP A 86 0.82 8.00 4.03
CA TRP A 86 0.29 6.87 3.25
C TRP A 86 0.32 7.12 1.75
N MET A 87 0.36 8.38 1.31
CA MET A 87 0.61 8.72 -0.09
C MET A 87 1.96 8.14 -0.54
N ASP A 88 3.03 8.38 0.22
CA ASP A 88 4.37 7.84 -0.06
C ASP A 88 4.39 6.31 -0.04
N ALA A 89 3.72 5.70 0.94
CA ALA A 89 3.66 4.24 1.05
C ALA A 89 2.94 3.59 -0.14
N LEU A 90 1.88 4.22 -0.64
CA LEU A 90 1.19 3.75 -1.84
C LEU A 90 2.09 3.83 -3.07
N GLU A 91 2.92 4.87 -3.22
CA GLU A 91 3.92 4.95 -4.30
C GLU A 91 4.95 3.83 -4.21
N VAL A 92 5.49 3.61 -3.01
CA VAL A 92 6.43 2.51 -2.76
C VAL A 92 5.82 1.16 -3.13
N LEU A 93 4.59 0.90 -2.69
CA LEU A 93 3.89 -0.35 -3.01
C LEU A 93 3.58 -0.46 -4.51
N ARG A 94 3.20 0.64 -5.17
CA ARG A 94 2.90 0.70 -6.60
C ARG A 94 4.11 0.43 -7.47
N SER A 95 5.29 0.85 -7.03
CA SER A 95 6.57 0.71 -7.74
C SER A 95 7.00 -0.76 -7.96
N ASN A 96 6.24 -1.71 -7.41
CA ASN A 96 6.45 -3.13 -7.66
C ASN A 96 6.32 -3.46 -9.17
N PRO A 97 7.41 -3.88 -9.85
CA PRO A 97 7.39 -4.08 -11.30
C PRO A 97 6.66 -5.36 -11.73
N ARG A 98 6.34 -6.27 -10.80
CA ARG A 98 5.55 -7.48 -11.06
C ARG A 98 4.06 -7.28 -10.78
N GLY A 99 3.70 -6.18 -10.15
CA GLY A 99 2.36 -5.95 -9.60
C GLY A 99 2.06 -6.85 -8.40
N TRP A 100 1.01 -6.48 -7.67
CA TRP A 100 0.47 -7.28 -6.57
C TRP A 100 -0.65 -8.21 -7.07
N SER A 101 -0.88 -9.32 -6.37
CA SER A 101 -2.03 -10.20 -6.67
C SER A 101 -3.35 -9.42 -6.66
N PRO A 102 -4.36 -9.77 -7.50
CA PRO A 102 -5.70 -9.21 -7.43
C PRO A 102 -6.36 -9.31 -6.04
N THR A 103 -5.94 -10.29 -5.22
CA THR A 103 -6.41 -10.48 -3.85
C THR A 103 -5.71 -9.61 -2.81
N SER A 104 -4.71 -8.82 -3.19
CA SER A 104 -3.98 -7.93 -2.26
C SER A 104 -4.86 -6.78 -1.79
N GLN A 105 -4.69 -6.31 -0.56
CA GLN A 105 -5.55 -5.30 0.05
C GLN A 105 -4.74 -4.38 0.96
N VAL A 106 -5.12 -3.11 1.00
CA VAL A 106 -4.68 -2.11 1.98
C VAL A 106 -5.93 -1.54 2.63
N GLN A 107 -6.04 -1.69 3.94
CA GLN A 107 -7.23 -1.36 4.72
C GLN A 107 -6.86 -0.71 6.04
N ARG A 108 -7.73 0.21 6.47
CA ARG A 108 -7.66 0.87 7.79
C ARG A 108 -6.25 1.38 8.13
N PRO A 109 -5.57 2.10 7.22
CA PRO A 109 -4.22 2.56 7.49
C PRO A 109 -4.16 3.41 8.76
N ARG A 110 -3.00 3.45 9.40
CA ARG A 110 -2.67 4.34 10.51
C ARG A 110 -1.29 4.93 10.32
N GLY A 111 -0.98 6.05 10.95
CA GLY A 111 0.37 6.58 10.87
C GLY A 111 0.62 7.72 11.82
N ALA A 112 1.91 8.06 11.95
CA ALA A 112 2.37 9.24 12.67
C ALA A 112 1.91 10.53 11.98
N ALA A 113 1.83 10.52 10.64
CA ALA A 113 1.08 11.53 9.90
C ALA A 113 -0.42 11.19 10.02
N PRO A 114 -1.26 12.12 10.54
CA PRO A 114 -2.70 11.90 10.63
C PRO A 114 -3.29 11.62 9.26
N ILE A 115 -4.27 10.72 9.21
CA ILE A 115 -5.05 10.42 8.01
C ILE A 115 -6.41 11.05 8.21
N THR A 116 -6.80 11.92 7.30
CA THR A 116 -8.11 12.59 7.35
C THR A 116 -9.25 11.60 7.08
N GLU A 117 -10.47 11.94 7.50
CA GLU A 117 -11.64 11.09 7.22
C GLU A 117 -11.88 10.92 5.70
N GLU A 118 -11.56 11.94 4.91
CA GLU A 118 -11.65 11.89 3.45
C GLU A 118 -10.64 10.90 2.86
N GLU A 119 -9.37 10.98 3.27
CA GLU A 119 -8.35 10.01 2.88
C GLU A 119 -8.70 8.59 3.33
N MET A 120 -9.33 8.43 4.50
CA MET A 120 -9.77 7.12 4.99
C MET A 120 -10.81 6.45 4.08
N GLU A 121 -11.62 7.23 3.35
CA GLU A 121 -12.57 6.69 2.38
C GLU A 121 -11.85 5.98 1.22
N THR A 122 -10.66 6.44 0.85
CA THR A 122 -9.78 5.80 -0.16
C THR A 122 -9.35 4.39 0.23
N PHE A 123 -9.42 4.04 1.52
CA PHE A 123 -9.09 2.72 2.05
C PHE A 123 -10.31 1.86 2.39
N ARG A 124 -11.51 2.43 2.37
CA ARG A 124 -12.74 1.67 2.62
C ARG A 124 -13.10 0.83 1.41
N CYS A 125 -13.54 -0.40 1.69
CA CYS A 125 -14.07 -1.28 0.66
C CYS A 125 -15.59 -1.05 0.56
N PRO A 126 -16.14 -0.71 -0.62
CA PRO A 126 -17.56 -0.52 -0.79
C PRO A 126 -18.30 -1.85 -0.55
N LYS A 127 -18.90 -2.00 0.63
CA LYS A 127 -19.58 -3.25 1.07
C LYS A 127 -20.69 -3.72 0.12
N HIS A 128 -21.24 -2.82 -0.68
CA HIS A 128 -22.38 -3.07 -1.58
C HIS A 128 -21.97 -3.65 -2.95
N LEU A 129 -20.68 -3.72 -3.28
CA LEU A 129 -20.23 -4.14 -4.60
C LEU A 129 -19.75 -5.61 -4.67
N GLY A 130 -19.70 -6.32 -3.54
CA GLY A 130 -19.38 -7.75 -3.47
C GLY A 130 -17.88 -8.07 -3.27
N VAL A 131 -17.57 -9.36 -3.07
CA VAL A 131 -16.25 -9.90 -2.66
C VAL A 131 -15.06 -9.60 -3.60
N TRP A 132 -15.33 -9.11 -4.80
CA TRP A 132 -14.31 -8.74 -5.79
C TRP A 132 -13.95 -7.25 -5.77
N TYR A 133 -14.75 -6.43 -5.08
CA TYR A 133 -14.44 -5.02 -4.91
C TYR A 133 -13.47 -4.82 -3.76
N THR A 134 -12.59 -3.85 -3.96
CA THR A 134 -11.45 -3.55 -3.11
C THR A 134 -11.32 -2.03 -3.07
N SER A 135 -10.65 -1.49 -2.07
CA SER A 135 -10.54 -0.04 -1.89
C SER A 135 -9.79 0.62 -3.06
N PRO A 136 -10.03 1.91 -3.35
CA PRO A 136 -9.24 2.66 -4.33
C PRO A 136 -7.72 2.53 -4.09
N ALA A 137 -7.25 2.63 -2.84
CA ALA A 137 -5.84 2.39 -2.48
C ALA A 137 -5.34 1.00 -2.94
N SER A 138 -6.16 -0.03 -2.73
CA SER A 138 -5.83 -1.40 -3.17
C SER A 138 -5.83 -1.54 -4.70
N LEU A 139 -6.75 -0.88 -5.40
CA LEU A 139 -6.77 -0.84 -6.86
C LEU A 139 -5.55 -0.10 -7.42
N TYR A 140 -5.10 0.94 -6.73
CA TYR A 140 -3.90 1.69 -7.10
C TYR A 140 -2.67 0.80 -7.06
N ILE A 141 -2.36 0.16 -5.93
CA ILE A 141 -1.15 -0.69 -5.84
C ILE A 141 -1.16 -1.86 -6.82
N LYS A 142 -2.34 -2.38 -7.19
CA LYS A 142 -2.52 -3.41 -8.22
C LYS A 142 -2.32 -2.89 -9.65
N GLY A 143 -2.30 -1.59 -9.82
CA GLY A 143 -2.14 -0.91 -11.10
C GLY A 143 -3.40 -0.73 -11.93
N PHE A 144 -4.58 -0.96 -11.34
CA PHE A 144 -5.86 -0.67 -11.99
C PHE A 144 -6.16 0.83 -11.99
N LEU A 145 -5.68 1.57 -10.98
CA LEU A 145 -5.69 3.03 -11.01
C LEU A 145 -4.32 3.54 -11.47
N LYS A 146 -4.35 4.51 -12.39
CA LYS A 146 -3.12 5.17 -12.88
C LYS A 146 -2.60 6.20 -11.90
N ARG A 147 -3.48 6.83 -11.12
CA ARG A 147 -3.15 7.91 -10.19
C ARG A 147 -3.30 7.45 -8.75
N ASN A 148 -2.44 7.99 -7.89
CA ASN A 148 -2.56 7.81 -6.47
C ASN A 148 -3.87 8.46 -5.99
N PRO A 149 -4.79 7.69 -5.40
CA PRO A 149 -6.09 8.20 -5.01
C PRO A 149 -6.06 9.08 -3.75
N LEU A 150 -4.88 9.27 -3.15
CA LEU A 150 -4.68 10.28 -2.08
C LEU A 150 -4.17 11.62 -2.62
N LEU A 151 -3.79 11.70 -3.90
CA LEU A 151 -3.27 12.93 -4.47
C LEU A 151 -4.42 13.91 -4.73
N SER A 152 -4.38 15.09 -4.12
CA SER A 152 -5.34 16.14 -4.43
C SER A 152 -5.08 16.70 -5.85
N PRO A 153 -6.08 17.34 -6.48
CA PRO A 153 -5.86 18.03 -7.75
C PRO A 153 -4.77 19.11 -7.67
N GLU A 154 -4.67 19.81 -6.55
CA GLU A 154 -3.69 20.87 -6.31
C GLU A 154 -2.27 20.29 -6.16
N ASP A 155 -2.12 19.18 -5.44
CA ASP A 155 -0.84 18.48 -5.32
C ASP A 155 -0.37 17.94 -6.68
N LEU A 156 -1.31 17.52 -7.53
CA LEU A 156 -0.99 17.10 -8.89
C LEU A 156 -0.48 18.26 -9.75
N GLU A 157 -1.12 19.41 -9.69
CA GLU A 157 -0.66 20.60 -10.42
C GLU A 157 0.74 21.01 -9.97
N ASN A 158 0.99 21.07 -8.67
CA ASN A 158 2.32 21.37 -8.11
C ASN A 158 3.38 20.36 -8.56
N LEU A 159 3.08 19.05 -8.52
CA LEU A 159 4.01 18.01 -8.97
C LEU A 159 4.28 18.07 -10.48
N LEU A 160 3.27 18.41 -11.29
CA LEU A 160 3.43 18.55 -12.74
C LEU A 160 4.21 19.81 -13.11
N GLU A 161 4.02 20.91 -12.37
CA GLU A 161 4.82 22.12 -12.49
C GLU A 161 6.29 21.86 -12.12
N GLU A 162 6.54 21.15 -11.01
CA GLU A 162 7.89 20.74 -10.60
C GLU A 162 8.55 19.79 -11.61
N ALA A 163 7.78 18.89 -12.21
CA ALA A 163 8.25 17.95 -13.22
C ALA A 163 8.35 18.57 -14.63
N ASN A 164 7.88 19.80 -14.83
CA ASN A 164 7.78 20.49 -16.12
C ASN A 164 6.96 19.70 -17.17
N ILE A 165 5.86 19.08 -16.72
CA ILE A 165 4.94 18.27 -17.54
C ILE A 165 3.62 19.04 -17.71
N ALA A 166 3.09 19.10 -18.93
CA ALA A 166 1.85 19.84 -19.20
C ALA A 166 0.60 19.15 -18.59
N PRO A 167 -0.29 19.88 -17.87
CA PRO A 167 -1.45 19.31 -17.16
C PRO A 167 -2.42 18.50 -18.04
N GLN A 168 -2.57 18.91 -19.31
CA GLN A 168 -3.49 18.26 -20.26
C GLN A 168 -3.18 16.78 -20.55
N ASP A 169 -1.93 16.33 -20.38
CA ASP A 169 -1.54 14.95 -20.67
C ASP A 169 -1.84 13.99 -19.50
N ALA A 170 -1.98 14.54 -18.28
CA ALA A 170 -2.25 13.76 -17.07
C ALA A 170 -3.76 13.52 -16.84
N LEU A 171 -4.64 14.46 -17.23
CA LEU A 171 -6.01 14.62 -16.72
C LEU A 171 -7.09 13.61 -17.18
N SER A 172 -6.82 12.72 -18.13
CA SER A 172 -7.83 11.84 -18.77
C SER A 172 -8.54 10.74 -17.93
N ASN A 173 -8.32 10.61 -16.61
CA ASN A 173 -8.84 9.46 -15.82
C ASN A 173 -9.48 9.80 -14.46
N VAL A 174 -9.62 11.07 -14.10
CA VAL A 174 -10.29 11.46 -12.83
C VAL A 174 -11.82 11.35 -12.91
N ASP A 175 -12.38 11.47 -14.12
CA ASP A 175 -13.83 11.54 -14.32
C ASP A 175 -14.58 10.24 -14.03
N PHE A 176 -13.92 9.08 -14.06
CA PHE A 176 -14.62 7.80 -13.87
C PHE A 176 -14.95 7.51 -12.39
N TRP A 177 -14.13 7.99 -11.44
CA TRP A 177 -14.33 7.71 -10.01
C TRP A 177 -15.14 8.78 -9.28
N LEU A 178 -14.92 10.08 -9.60
CA LEU A 178 -15.71 11.18 -9.03
C LEU A 178 -17.21 11.07 -9.40
N MET A 179 -17.56 10.46 -10.53
CA MET A 179 -18.95 10.25 -10.93
C MET A 179 -19.68 9.13 -10.18
N HIS A 180 -18.98 8.32 -9.36
CA HIS A 180 -19.57 7.16 -8.68
C HIS A 180 -19.43 7.15 -7.16
N THR A 181 -18.80 8.16 -6.56
CA THR A 181 -18.65 8.30 -5.10
C THR A 181 -19.49 9.41 -4.48
N VAL A 182 -20.11 10.29 -5.28
CA VAL A 182 -21.07 11.31 -4.79
C VAL A 182 -22.50 10.90 -5.14
N ARG A 183 -23.17 10.17 -4.24
CA ARG A 183 -24.64 10.12 -4.14
C ARG A 183 -25.07 9.87 -2.69
#